data_AF-A0A371SH12-F1
#
_entry.id   AF-A0A371SH12-F1
#
_cell.length_a   1.000
_cell.length_b   1.000
_cell.length_c   1.000
_cell.angle_alpha   90.00
_cell.angle_beta   90.00
_cell.angle_gamma   90.00
#
_symmetry.space_group_name_H-M   'P 1'
#
loop_
_entity.id
_entity.type
_entity.pdbx_description
1 polymer ?
#
loop_
_entity_poly.entity_id
_entity_poly.type
_entity_poly.pdbx_seq_one_letter_code
_entity_poly.pdbx_strand_id
1 'polypeptide(L)'
;MNEYTYPILFGVIFGVAVRLYMLRTDYRQYPTYLHGKIIHIALGFIAAGLGTVAVPSIMEEDFTAITFLTIAASQFRDVRNMERNTLTELDSYELVPRGKTYIEGIAVAFESRNYLVIFTSLFSTFAYLAIKWWAGIVVGIICLLICKKLMAGSKLKDIVDIEYVEPHFKDAGLYVDNIYIMNIGLPARQQEILNYGMGFILKPKTFDARATIANLGQRQAILHDVSTALGIFRDSGTPALTPLAKRDLNDGRVGIFVLPQDKNIDRAIEVISNVPTLENAIRMPTEREGKEKGMPTK
;
A
#
# COMPACT_ATOMS: atom_id res chain seq x y z
N MET A 1 28.89 -33.75 5.34
CA MET A 1 28.09 -32.50 5.23
C MET A 1 28.78 -31.44 6.06
N ASN A 2 28.88 -30.21 5.56
CA ASN A 2 29.51 -29.11 6.30
C ASN A 2 28.63 -28.75 7.52
N GLU A 3 29.22 -28.26 8.61
CA GLU A 3 28.50 -27.89 9.84
C GLU A 3 27.41 -26.84 9.58
N TYR A 4 27.57 -26.05 8.51
CA TYR A 4 26.62 -25.04 8.06
C TYR A 4 25.46 -25.57 7.20
N THR A 5 25.51 -26.81 6.69
CA THR A 5 24.47 -27.30 5.76
C THR A 5 23.07 -27.33 6.38
N TYR A 6 22.93 -27.84 7.60
CA TYR A 6 21.64 -27.88 8.30
C TYR A 6 21.15 -26.50 8.75
N PRO A 7 21.99 -25.64 9.37
CA PRO A 7 21.63 -24.24 9.63
C PRO A 7 21.18 -23.51 8.37
N ILE A 8 21.86 -23.74 7.24
CA ILE A 8 21.50 -23.07 5.99
C ILE A 8 20.11 -23.50 5.52
N LEU A 9 19.86 -24.81 5.45
CA LEU A 9 18.56 -25.32 5.06
C LEU A 9 17.45 -24.82 5.99
N PHE A 10 17.74 -24.74 7.29
CA PHE A 10 16.83 -24.24 8.31
C PHE A 10 16.42 -22.77 8.06
N GLY A 11 17.40 -21.89 7.85
CA GLY A 11 17.14 -20.47 7.54
C GLY A 11 16.33 -20.26 6.27
N VAL A 12 16.65 -21.03 5.22
CA VAL A 12 15.91 -20.99 3.95
C VAL A 12 14.44 -21.39 4.15
N ILE A 13 14.17 -22.45 4.91
CA ILE A 13 12.80 -22.90 5.21
C ILE A 13 12.02 -21.79 5.92
N PHE A 14 12.59 -21.15 6.95
CA PHE A 14 11.92 -20.08 7.67
C PHE A 14 11.69 -18.84 6.78
N GLY A 15 12.67 -18.44 5.97
CA GLY A 15 12.52 -17.32 5.04
C GLY A 15 11.43 -17.59 3.99
N VAL A 16 11.40 -18.79 3.40
CA VAL A 16 10.36 -19.19 2.45
C VAL A 16 9.00 -19.28 3.13
N ALA A 17 8.91 -19.81 4.36
CA ALA A 17 7.67 -19.86 5.12
C ALA A 17 7.09 -18.46 5.38
N VAL A 18 7.94 -17.50 5.76
CA VAL A 18 7.57 -16.08 5.87
C VAL A 18 7.07 -15.55 4.52
N ARG A 19 7.77 -15.84 3.42
CA ARG A 19 7.33 -15.41 2.09
C ARG A 19 5.94 -15.93 1.74
N LEU A 20 5.69 -17.22 1.95
CA LEU A 20 4.41 -17.85 1.70
C LEU A 20 3.31 -17.25 2.59
N TYR A 21 3.61 -16.96 3.85
CA TYR A 21 2.69 -16.29 4.76
C TYR A 21 2.30 -14.88 4.26
N MET A 22 3.25 -14.14 3.67
CA MET A 22 3.05 -12.80 3.12
C MET A 22 2.40 -12.80 1.72
N LEU A 23 2.39 -13.92 1.01
CA LEU A 23 1.73 -14.14 -0.28
C LEU A 23 0.21 -14.29 -0.11
N ARG A 24 -0.45 -13.26 0.43
CA ARG A 24 -1.91 -13.18 0.46
C ARG A 24 -2.40 -12.36 -0.74
N THR A 25 -3.39 -12.91 -1.43
CA THR A 25 -4.03 -12.24 -2.57
C THR A 25 -5.10 -11.30 -2.03
N ASP A 26 -4.99 -10.02 -2.34
CA ASP A 26 -6.02 -9.01 -2.11
C ASP A 26 -6.45 -8.50 -3.50
N TYR A 27 -7.72 -8.14 -3.68
CA TYR A 27 -8.22 -7.55 -4.93
C TYR A 27 -7.51 -6.22 -5.26
N ARG A 28 -6.93 -5.58 -4.25
CA ARG A 28 -6.12 -4.36 -4.38
C ARG A 28 -4.65 -4.62 -4.70
N GLN A 29 -4.20 -5.86 -4.53
CA GLN A 29 -2.79 -6.22 -4.63
C GLN A 29 -2.57 -7.17 -5.80
N TYR A 30 -1.76 -6.70 -6.74
CA TYR A 30 -0.94 -7.57 -7.56
C TYR A 30 -0.05 -8.44 -6.63
N PRO A 31 0.39 -9.64 -7.06
CA PRO A 31 -0.11 -10.36 -8.22
C PRO A 31 -1.35 -11.19 -7.88
N THR A 32 -2.38 -10.94 -8.67
CA THR A 32 -3.60 -11.75 -8.75
C THR A 32 -3.36 -13.05 -9.54
N TYR A 33 -2.36 -13.08 -10.43
CA TYR A 33 -2.09 -14.22 -11.32
C TYR A 33 -1.06 -15.20 -10.74
N LEU A 34 -1.24 -16.49 -11.08
CA LEU A 34 -0.36 -17.58 -10.68
C LEU A 34 1.11 -17.31 -11.01
N HIS A 35 1.39 -16.77 -12.20
CA HIS A 35 2.75 -16.48 -12.66
C HIS A 35 3.44 -15.44 -11.77
N GLY A 36 2.73 -14.38 -11.37
CA GLY A 36 3.27 -13.38 -10.45
C GLY A 36 3.53 -13.95 -9.05
N LYS A 37 2.67 -14.86 -8.57
CA LYS A 37 2.94 -15.58 -7.30
C LYS A 37 4.21 -16.43 -7.39
N ILE A 38 4.42 -17.14 -8.49
CA ILE A 38 5.63 -17.95 -8.72
C ILE A 38 6.87 -17.06 -8.70
N ILE A 39 6.86 -15.93 -9.41
CA ILE A 39 7.97 -14.97 -9.44
C ILE A 39 8.31 -14.51 -8.01
N HIS A 40 7.30 -14.18 -7.20
CA HIS A 40 7.54 -13.78 -5.82
C HIS A 40 8.02 -14.89 -4.90
N ILE A 41 7.61 -16.13 -5.09
CA ILE A 41 8.15 -17.27 -4.34
C ILE A 41 9.62 -17.45 -4.70
N ALA A 42 9.97 -17.41 -5.99
CA ALA A 42 11.35 -17.52 -6.45
C ALA A 42 12.24 -16.39 -5.88
N LEU A 43 11.78 -15.14 -5.92
CA LEU A 43 12.48 -14.01 -5.31
C LEU A 43 12.63 -14.15 -3.79
N GLY A 44 11.60 -14.67 -3.11
CA GLY A 44 11.68 -14.94 -1.68
C GLY A 44 12.65 -16.08 -1.36
N PHE A 45 12.74 -17.11 -2.19
CA PHE A 45 13.74 -18.17 -2.05
C PHE A 45 15.16 -17.60 -2.19
N ILE A 46 15.41 -16.75 -3.18
CA ILE A 46 16.70 -16.06 -3.37
C ILE A 46 17.02 -15.17 -2.15
N ALA A 47 16.05 -14.38 -1.67
CA ALA A 47 16.21 -13.54 -0.49
C ALA A 47 16.53 -14.36 0.77
N ALA A 48 15.84 -15.50 0.95
CA ALA A 48 16.07 -16.40 2.07
C ALA A 48 17.48 -17.00 2.02
N GLY A 49 17.94 -17.43 0.83
CA GLY A 49 19.29 -17.92 0.59
C GLY A 49 20.36 -16.87 0.93
N LEU A 50 20.20 -15.64 0.43
CA LEU A 50 21.11 -14.52 0.72
C LEU A 50 21.24 -14.25 2.23
N GLY A 51 20.12 -14.17 2.95
CA GLY A 51 20.13 -13.92 4.39
C GLY A 51 20.76 -15.04 5.20
N THR A 52 20.55 -16.28 4.76
CA THR A 52 21.05 -17.48 5.44
C THR A 52 22.56 -17.63 5.27
N VAL A 53 23.07 -17.48 4.04
CA VAL A 53 24.49 -17.65 3.71
C VAL A 53 25.36 -16.56 4.34
N ALA A 54 24.81 -15.36 4.57
CA ALA A 54 25.52 -14.27 5.23
C ALA A 54 26.09 -14.66 6.61
N VAL A 55 25.40 -15.52 7.37
CA VAL A 55 25.83 -15.88 8.73
C VAL A 55 27.09 -16.75 8.72
N PRO A 56 27.12 -17.94 8.07
CA PRO A 56 28.34 -18.73 7.94
C PRO A 56 29.51 -17.94 7.36
N SER A 57 29.29 -17.12 6.34
CA SER A 57 30.38 -16.38 5.72
C SER A 57 31.01 -15.33 6.65
N ILE A 58 30.21 -14.69 7.52
CA ILE A 58 30.74 -13.79 8.56
C ILE A 58 31.51 -14.59 9.63
N MET A 59 31.02 -15.77 10.01
CA MET A 59 31.66 -16.62 11.01
C MET A 59 33.01 -17.18 10.53
N GLU A 60 33.14 -17.45 9.23
CA GLU A 60 34.38 -17.89 8.57
C GLU A 60 35.31 -16.73 8.20
N GLU A 61 35.01 -15.50 8.64
CA GLU A 61 35.77 -14.28 8.31
C GLU A 61 35.94 -14.05 6.80
N ASP A 62 35.00 -14.58 5.99
CA ASP A 62 34.98 -14.36 4.55
C ASP A 62 34.41 -12.98 4.24
N PHE A 63 35.29 -11.97 4.24
CA PHE A 63 34.93 -10.59 3.91
C PHE A 63 34.37 -10.43 2.48
N THR A 64 34.55 -11.42 1.59
CA THR A 64 33.87 -11.39 0.28
C THR A 64 32.35 -11.49 0.42
N ALA A 65 31.83 -11.92 1.57
CA ALA A 65 30.41 -11.97 1.88
C ALA A 65 29.70 -10.61 1.83
N ILE A 66 30.44 -9.50 1.98
CA ILE A 66 29.90 -8.14 1.78
C ILE A 66 29.32 -8.00 0.37
N THR A 67 29.85 -8.73 -0.62
CA THR A 67 29.28 -8.75 -1.98
C THR A 67 27.86 -9.32 -2.01
N PHE A 68 27.52 -10.29 -1.15
CA PHE A 68 26.15 -10.80 -1.04
C PHE A 68 25.16 -9.74 -0.56
N LEU A 69 25.58 -8.84 0.34
CA LEU A 69 24.76 -7.72 0.79
C LEU A 69 24.51 -6.73 -0.37
N THR A 70 25.54 -6.45 -1.19
CA THR A 70 25.41 -5.60 -2.38
C THR A 70 24.49 -6.22 -3.43
N ILE A 71 24.61 -7.52 -3.67
CA ILE A 71 23.72 -8.28 -4.57
C ILE A 71 22.28 -8.24 -4.05
N ALA A 72 22.09 -8.45 -2.74
CA ALA A 72 20.78 -8.37 -2.10
C ALA A 72 20.15 -6.97 -2.29
N ALA A 73 20.91 -5.91 -2.00
CA ALA A 73 20.44 -4.54 -2.19
C ALA A 73 20.02 -4.25 -3.64
N SER A 74 20.78 -4.76 -4.61
CA SER A 74 20.46 -4.60 -6.03
C SER A 74 19.17 -5.34 -6.41
N GLN A 75 19.03 -6.59 -5.96
CA GLN A 75 17.84 -7.41 -6.19
C GLN A 75 16.55 -6.73 -5.71
N PHE A 76 16.56 -6.07 -4.54
CA PHE A 76 15.34 -5.44 -4.03
C PHE A 76 14.94 -4.20 -4.81
N ARG A 77 15.92 -3.36 -5.17
CA ARG A 77 15.68 -2.24 -6.06
C ARG A 77 15.12 -2.69 -7.40
N ASP A 78 15.63 -3.79 -7.95
CA ASP A 78 15.16 -4.36 -9.21
C ASP A 78 13.73 -4.90 -9.08
N VAL A 79 13.38 -5.54 -7.96
CA VAL A 79 11.99 -5.95 -7.67
C VAL A 79 11.08 -4.74 -7.60
N ARG A 80 11.45 -3.68 -6.88
CA ARG A 80 10.64 -2.45 -6.83
C ARG A 80 10.45 -1.83 -8.22
N ASN A 81 11.52 -1.75 -9.00
CA ASN A 81 11.46 -1.21 -10.36
C ASN A 81 10.56 -2.06 -11.25
N MET A 82 10.68 -3.38 -11.19
CA MET A 82 9.84 -4.32 -11.94
C MET A 82 8.36 -4.15 -11.59
N GLU A 83 8.02 -4.10 -10.30
CA GLU A 83 6.65 -3.93 -9.83
C GLU A 83 6.09 -2.57 -10.26
N ARG A 84 6.85 -1.49 -10.03
CA ARG A 84 6.42 -0.15 -10.41
C ARG A 84 6.18 -0.03 -11.92
N ASN A 85 7.09 -0.55 -12.74
CA ASN A 85 6.98 -0.48 -14.19
C ASN A 85 5.77 -1.27 -14.67
N THR A 86 5.61 -2.52 -14.19
CA THR A 86 4.47 -3.38 -14.56
C THR A 86 3.15 -2.73 -14.18
N LEU A 87 3.03 -2.23 -12.95
CA LEU A 87 1.83 -1.56 -12.49
C LEU A 87 1.55 -0.27 -13.27
N THR A 88 2.58 0.50 -13.62
CA THR A 88 2.42 1.74 -14.42
C THR A 88 1.88 1.44 -15.82
N GLU A 89 2.38 0.40 -16.48
CA GLU A 89 1.86 -0.01 -17.78
C GLU A 89 0.41 -0.49 -17.69
N LEU A 90 0.08 -1.32 -16.69
CA LEU A 90 -1.30 -1.77 -16.47
C LEU A 90 -2.24 -0.60 -16.13
N ASP A 91 -1.78 0.38 -15.35
CA ASP A 91 -2.58 1.54 -14.94
C ASP A 91 -3.01 2.41 -16.13
N SER A 92 -2.26 2.39 -17.23
CA SER A 92 -2.58 3.15 -18.45
C SER A 92 -3.86 2.67 -19.15
N TYR A 93 -4.28 1.43 -18.87
CA TYR A 93 -5.48 0.81 -19.43
C TYR A 93 -6.69 0.84 -18.47
N GLU A 94 -6.53 1.39 -17.26
CA GLU A 94 -7.61 1.49 -16.28
C GLU A 94 -8.49 2.72 -16.56
N LEU A 95 -9.82 2.56 -16.44
CA LEU A 95 -10.75 3.69 -16.54
C LEU A 95 -10.57 4.72 -15.41
N VAL A 96 -10.10 4.25 -14.24
CA VAL A 96 -9.68 5.08 -13.13
C VAL A 96 -8.31 4.59 -12.68
N PRO A 97 -7.22 5.32 -12.96
CA PRO A 97 -5.87 4.89 -12.63
C PRO A 97 -5.62 4.90 -11.13
N ARG A 98 -4.72 4.04 -10.63
CA ARG A 98 -4.16 4.06 -9.26
C ARG A 98 -3.40 5.35 -9.01
N GLY A 99 -2.68 5.82 -10.03
CA GLY A 99 -1.78 6.95 -9.94
C GLY A 99 -0.42 6.61 -9.34
N LYS A 100 0.57 7.43 -9.68
CA LYS A 100 1.99 7.18 -9.39
C LYS A 100 2.30 6.96 -7.91
N THR A 101 1.67 7.74 -7.03
CA THR A 101 1.91 7.64 -5.58
C THR A 101 1.45 6.31 -5.00
N TYR A 102 0.32 5.79 -5.49
CA TYR A 102 -0.20 4.51 -5.03
C TYR A 102 0.64 3.35 -5.57
N ILE A 103 0.99 3.39 -6.86
CA ILE A 103 1.90 2.40 -7.48
C ILE A 103 3.25 2.36 -6.74
N GLU A 104 3.82 3.52 -6.41
CA GLU A 104 5.07 3.60 -5.67
C GLU A 104 4.95 2.97 -4.27
N GLY A 105 3.83 3.21 -3.57
CA GLY A 105 3.56 2.59 -2.27
C GLY A 105 3.46 1.06 -2.35
N ILE A 106 2.79 0.54 -3.39
CA ILE A 106 2.73 -0.90 -3.65
C ILE A 106 4.13 -1.46 -3.91
N ALA A 107 4.92 -0.80 -4.77
CA ALA A 107 6.26 -1.24 -5.13
C ALA A 107 7.24 -1.26 -3.93
N VAL A 108 7.18 -0.24 -3.06
CA VAL A 108 7.96 -0.20 -1.81
C VAL A 108 7.52 -1.31 -0.84
N ALA A 109 6.23 -1.61 -0.76
CA ALA A 109 5.75 -2.73 0.07
C ALA A 109 6.31 -4.08 -0.42
N PHE A 110 6.41 -4.28 -1.74
CA PHE A 110 7.04 -5.48 -2.31
C PHE A 110 8.52 -5.60 -2.02
N GLU A 111 9.25 -4.49 -2.12
CA GLU A 111 10.64 -4.37 -1.71
C GLU A 111 10.81 -4.76 -0.24
N SER A 112 10.00 -4.13 0.63
CA SER A 112 9.96 -4.33 2.09
C SER A 112 9.74 -5.79 2.49
N ARG A 113 8.84 -6.49 1.80
CA ARG A 113 8.58 -7.91 2.06
C ARG A 113 9.80 -8.80 1.80
N ASN A 114 10.69 -8.46 0.87
CA ASN A 114 11.91 -9.24 0.65
C ASN A 114 12.94 -9.00 1.75
N TYR A 115 13.04 -7.77 2.29
CA TYR A 115 13.86 -7.50 3.47
C TYR A 115 13.43 -8.34 4.68
N LEU A 116 12.12 -8.47 4.91
CA LEU A 116 11.58 -9.30 5.99
C LEU A 116 11.99 -10.79 5.85
N VAL A 117 12.04 -11.29 4.62
CA VAL A 117 12.49 -12.67 4.33
C VAL A 117 13.97 -12.84 4.68
N ILE A 118 14.84 -11.92 4.26
CA ILE A 118 16.27 -11.94 4.61
C ILE A 118 16.45 -11.92 6.11
N PHE A 119 15.85 -10.95 6.80
CA PHE A 119 16.08 -10.79 8.22
C PHE A 119 15.60 -12.02 8.99
N THR A 120 14.48 -12.61 8.58
CA THR A 120 14.01 -13.84 9.22
C THR A 120 14.95 -15.00 8.96
N SER A 121 15.43 -15.20 7.73
CA SER A 121 16.36 -16.29 7.42
C SER A 121 17.73 -16.10 8.09
N LEU A 122 18.23 -14.86 8.13
CA LEU A 122 19.47 -14.48 8.80
C LEU A 122 19.39 -14.72 10.31
N PHE A 123 18.39 -14.15 10.99
CA PHE A 123 18.29 -14.27 12.45
C PHE A 123 17.98 -15.69 12.92
N SER A 124 17.16 -16.43 12.16
CA SER A 124 16.89 -17.85 12.47
C SER A 124 18.14 -18.72 12.30
N THR A 125 18.95 -18.48 11.25
CA THR A 125 20.23 -19.17 11.03
C THR A 125 21.26 -18.80 12.11
N PHE A 126 21.36 -17.52 12.43
CA PHE A 126 22.25 -17.03 13.47
C PHE A 126 21.93 -17.64 14.83
N ALA A 127 20.65 -17.66 15.23
CA ALA A 127 20.24 -18.27 16.49
C ALA A 127 20.45 -19.79 16.52
N TYR A 128 20.29 -20.46 15.36
CA TYR A 128 20.63 -21.87 15.23
C TYR A 128 22.10 -22.12 15.55
N LEU A 129 23.01 -21.34 14.95
CA LEU A 129 24.46 -21.51 15.06
C LEU A 129 25.02 -21.04 16.41
N ALA A 130 24.57 -19.88 16.90
CA ALA A 130 25.10 -19.27 18.13
C ALA A 130 24.63 -19.98 19.40
N ILE A 131 23.45 -20.61 19.37
CA ILE A 131 22.86 -21.29 20.51
C ILE A 131 22.64 -22.76 20.15
N LYS A 132 21.49 -23.09 19.55
CA LYS A 132 21.09 -24.43 19.06
C LYS A 132 19.88 -24.28 18.13
N TRP A 133 19.52 -25.36 17.44
CA TRP A 133 18.37 -25.43 16.54
C TRP A 133 17.04 -24.91 17.13
N TRP A 134 16.76 -25.19 18.40
CA TRP A 134 15.51 -24.76 19.05
C TRP A 134 15.44 -23.22 19.21
N ALA A 135 16.57 -22.55 19.40
CA ALA A 135 16.63 -21.09 19.48
C ALA A 135 16.32 -20.47 18.11
N GLY A 136 16.79 -21.10 17.04
CA GLY A 136 16.41 -20.76 15.66
C GLY A 136 14.89 -20.78 15.44
N ILE A 137 14.19 -21.76 16.00
CA ILE A 137 12.72 -21.86 15.90
C ILE A 137 12.05 -20.69 16.64
N VAL A 138 12.47 -20.44 17.88
CA VAL A 138 11.91 -19.35 18.69
C VAL A 138 12.10 -18.00 18.00
N VAL A 139 13.31 -17.72 17.51
CA VAL A 139 13.61 -16.49 16.77
C VAL A 139 12.82 -16.40 15.47
N GLY A 140 12.72 -17.49 14.70
CA GLY A 140 11.91 -17.54 13.49
C GLY A 140 10.43 -17.21 13.73
N ILE A 141 9.84 -17.74 14.82
CA ILE A 141 8.47 -17.41 15.23
C ILE A 141 8.34 -15.95 15.66
N ILE A 142 9.30 -15.42 16.42
CA ILE A 142 9.31 -14.00 16.80
C ILE A 142 9.38 -13.11 15.55
N CYS A 143 10.26 -13.43 14.59
CA CYS A 143 10.36 -12.72 13.31
C CYS A 143 9.04 -12.77 12.54
N LEU A 144 8.36 -13.91 12.48
CA LEU A 144 7.03 -14.04 11.87
C LEU A 144 5.99 -13.10 12.52
N LEU A 145 5.98 -13.00 13.85
CA LEU A 145 5.09 -12.10 14.59
C LEU A 145 5.42 -10.62 14.31
N ILE A 146 6.71 -10.28 14.25
CA ILE A 146 7.17 -8.93 13.87
C ILE A 146 6.75 -8.60 12.45
N CYS A 147 6.95 -9.53 11.49
CA CYS A 147 6.53 -9.37 10.10
C CYS A 147 5.02 -9.09 10.01
N LYS A 148 4.19 -9.84 10.76
CA LYS A 148 2.74 -9.61 10.82
C LYS A 148 2.40 -8.19 11.27
N LYS A 149 3.12 -7.66 12.27
CA LYS A 149 2.90 -6.29 12.77
C LYS A 149 3.34 -5.24 11.75
N LEU A 150 4.52 -5.40 11.14
CA LEU A 150 5.06 -4.44 10.17
C LEU A 150 4.23 -4.37 8.88
N MET A 151 3.53 -5.45 8.51
CA MET A 151 2.64 -5.46 7.35
C MET A 151 1.26 -4.85 7.58
N ALA A 152 0.86 -4.53 8.81
CA ALA A 152 -0.52 -4.18 9.11
C ALA A 152 -1.00 -2.89 8.42
N GLY A 153 -0.09 -1.98 8.06
CA GLY A 153 -0.39 -0.70 7.40
C GLY A 153 -1.36 0.19 8.19
N SER A 154 -1.52 1.44 7.78
CA SER A 154 -2.63 2.28 8.26
C SER A 154 -3.68 2.40 7.16
N LYS A 155 -4.94 2.53 7.58
CA LYS A 155 -6.11 2.63 6.69
C LYS A 155 -6.79 3.97 6.89
N LEU A 156 -7.62 4.38 5.92
CA LEU A 156 -8.33 5.66 6.01
C LEU A 156 -9.25 5.76 7.23
N LYS A 157 -9.94 4.68 7.61
CA LYS A 157 -10.78 4.69 8.83
C LYS A 157 -10.05 5.09 10.11
N ASP A 158 -8.72 4.92 10.15
CA ASP A 158 -7.90 5.26 11.30
C ASP A 158 -7.72 6.79 11.41
N ILE A 159 -7.88 7.54 10.30
CA ILE A 159 -7.59 8.98 10.21
C ILE A 159 -8.78 9.85 9.79
N VAL A 160 -9.83 9.29 9.18
CA VAL A 160 -11.04 10.01 8.76
C VAL A 160 -12.32 9.32 9.23
N ASP A 161 -13.37 10.12 9.41
CA ASP A 161 -14.76 9.65 9.44
C ASP A 161 -15.38 9.81 8.06
N ILE A 162 -16.16 8.82 7.63
CA ILE A 162 -16.72 8.75 6.27
C ILE A 162 -18.24 8.83 6.39
N GLU A 163 -18.84 9.77 5.67
CA GLU A 163 -20.28 10.00 5.64
C GLU A 163 -20.78 9.96 4.20
N TYR A 164 -21.84 9.20 3.95
CA TYR A 164 -22.51 9.22 2.65
C TYR A 164 -23.36 10.50 2.53
N VAL A 165 -23.24 11.17 1.38
CA VAL A 165 -24.04 12.34 1.04
C VAL A 165 -24.50 12.20 -0.39
N GLU A 166 -25.81 12.32 -0.61
CA GLU A 166 -26.37 12.26 -1.96
C GLU A 166 -25.84 13.41 -2.82
N PRO A 167 -25.25 13.14 -4.00
CA PRO A 167 -24.81 14.19 -4.91
C PRO A 167 -26.01 14.99 -5.40
N HIS A 168 -25.87 16.31 -5.53
CA HIS A 168 -26.93 17.17 -6.02
C HIS A 168 -26.40 18.22 -6.99
N PHE A 169 -27.32 18.79 -7.78
CA PHE A 169 -27.01 19.86 -8.72
C PHE A 169 -27.50 21.21 -8.21
N LYS A 170 -26.68 22.23 -8.43
CA LYS A 170 -27.09 23.64 -8.41
C LYS A 170 -26.75 24.23 -9.77
N ASP A 171 -27.79 24.51 -10.55
CA ASP A 171 -27.68 24.86 -11.98
C ASP A 171 -26.89 23.79 -12.76
N ALA A 172 -25.71 24.15 -13.26
CA ALA A 172 -24.79 23.21 -13.92
C ALA A 172 -23.73 22.63 -12.98
N GLY A 173 -23.65 23.06 -11.72
CA GLY A 173 -22.64 22.57 -10.78
C GLY A 173 -23.08 21.31 -10.05
N LEU A 174 -22.26 20.26 -10.10
CA LEU A 174 -22.40 19.05 -9.27
C LEU A 174 -21.71 19.27 -7.92
N TYR A 175 -22.41 18.93 -6.84
CA TYR A 175 -21.93 19.07 -5.47
C TYR A 175 -22.10 17.77 -4.68
N VAL A 176 -21.19 17.55 -3.73
CA VAL A 176 -21.33 16.57 -2.64
C VAL A 176 -21.21 17.37 -1.36
N ASP A 177 -22.27 17.40 -0.55
CA ASP A 177 -22.43 18.42 0.50
C ASP A 177 -22.24 19.84 -0.10
N ASN A 178 -21.47 20.72 0.53
CA ASN A 178 -21.13 22.03 0.01
C ASN A 178 -19.92 22.04 -0.96
N ILE A 179 -19.33 20.88 -1.26
CA ILE A 179 -18.09 20.77 -2.04
C ILE A 179 -18.42 20.66 -3.53
N TYR A 180 -18.00 21.67 -4.29
CA TYR A 180 -18.11 21.67 -5.75
C TYR A 180 -17.19 20.61 -6.39
N ILE A 181 -17.77 19.74 -7.20
CA ILE A 181 -17.08 18.64 -7.88
C ILE A 181 -16.69 19.05 -9.30
N MET A 182 -17.67 19.32 -10.15
CA MET A 182 -17.48 19.70 -11.56
C MET A 182 -18.74 20.36 -12.17
N ASN A 183 -18.59 20.95 -13.35
CA ASN A 183 -19.69 21.54 -14.11
C ASN A 183 -20.19 20.55 -15.16
N ILE A 184 -21.49 20.24 -15.14
CA ILE A 184 -22.21 19.45 -16.14
C ILE A 184 -23.42 20.25 -16.61
N GLY A 185 -23.33 20.85 -17.79
CA GLY A 185 -24.42 21.66 -18.35
C GLY A 185 -25.53 20.87 -19.04
N LEU A 186 -25.25 19.64 -19.49
CA LEU A 186 -26.21 18.82 -20.24
C LEU A 186 -27.23 18.15 -19.29
N PRO A 187 -28.55 18.45 -19.38
CA PRO A 187 -29.54 17.91 -18.45
C PRO A 187 -29.62 16.38 -18.45
N ALA A 188 -29.47 15.76 -19.62
CA ALA A 188 -29.44 14.29 -19.73
C ALA A 188 -28.28 13.68 -18.92
N ARG A 189 -27.12 14.33 -18.90
CA ARG A 189 -25.95 13.89 -18.12
C ARG A 189 -26.16 14.13 -16.62
N GLN A 190 -26.81 15.22 -16.24
CA GLN A 190 -27.17 15.46 -14.84
C GLN A 190 -28.07 14.34 -14.31
N GLN A 191 -29.09 13.94 -15.08
CA GLN A 191 -29.98 12.85 -14.67
C GLN A 191 -29.25 11.51 -14.53
N GLU A 192 -28.34 11.18 -15.46
CA GLU A 192 -27.51 9.97 -15.32
C GLU A 192 -26.64 10.02 -14.06
N ILE A 193 -26.02 11.16 -13.78
CA ILE A 193 -25.21 11.35 -12.57
C ILE A 193 -26.05 11.20 -11.30
N LEU A 194 -27.27 11.73 -11.24
CA LEU A 194 -28.15 11.54 -10.09
C LEU A 194 -28.59 10.08 -9.95
N ASN A 195 -28.78 9.36 -11.05
CA ASN A 195 -29.21 7.96 -11.03
C ASN A 195 -28.09 6.99 -10.58
N TYR A 196 -26.84 7.26 -10.96
CA TYR A 196 -25.70 6.35 -10.74
C TYR A 196 -24.66 6.88 -9.73
N GLY A 197 -24.71 8.16 -9.40
CA GLY A 197 -23.72 8.83 -8.58
C GLY A 197 -23.86 8.51 -7.10
N MET A 198 -22.73 8.40 -6.42
CA MET A 198 -22.64 8.35 -4.97
C MET A 198 -21.63 9.39 -4.50
N GLY A 199 -21.97 10.08 -3.41
CA GLY A 199 -21.13 11.08 -2.79
C GLY A 199 -20.73 10.65 -1.38
N PHE A 200 -19.50 10.96 -0.99
CA PHE A 200 -19.00 10.74 0.37
C PHE A 200 -18.19 11.94 0.84
N ILE A 201 -18.29 12.26 2.11
CA ILE A 201 -17.47 13.27 2.78
C ILE A 201 -16.50 12.57 3.73
N LEU A 202 -15.22 12.85 3.55
CA LEU A 202 -14.14 12.40 4.42
C LEU A 202 -13.81 13.55 5.38
N LYS A 203 -14.15 13.36 6.65
CA LYS A 203 -13.89 14.30 7.74
C LYS A 203 -12.57 13.91 8.44
N PRO A 204 -11.51 14.72 8.36
CA PRO A 204 -10.24 14.39 9.02
C PRO A 204 -10.36 14.49 10.53
N LYS A 205 -9.89 13.46 11.25
CA LYS A 205 -9.88 13.41 12.72
C LYS A 205 -8.86 14.34 13.36
N THR A 206 -7.78 14.65 12.63
CA THR A 206 -6.66 15.48 13.10
C THR A 206 -6.15 16.42 11.98
N PHE A 207 -5.30 17.37 12.36
CA PHE A 207 -4.64 18.25 11.38
C PHE A 207 -3.70 17.47 10.43
N ASP A 208 -3.00 16.47 10.95
CA ASP A 208 -2.13 15.59 10.14
C ASP A 208 -2.96 14.74 9.16
N ALA A 209 -4.12 14.25 9.61
CA ALA A 209 -5.07 13.55 8.74
C ALA A 209 -5.56 14.47 7.61
N ARG A 210 -5.88 15.73 7.93
CA ARG A 210 -6.28 16.75 6.94
C ARG A 210 -5.19 16.98 5.90
N ALA A 211 -3.93 17.08 6.30
CA ALA A 211 -2.80 17.22 5.39
C ALA A 211 -2.59 15.97 4.53
N THR A 212 -2.84 14.79 5.09
CA THR A 212 -2.69 13.50 4.40
C THR A 212 -3.74 13.31 3.31
N ILE A 213 -5.04 13.50 3.61
CA ILE A 213 -6.10 13.41 2.60
C ILE A 213 -6.09 14.57 1.61
N ALA A 214 -5.40 15.67 1.94
CA ALA A 214 -5.17 16.75 1.00
C ALA A 214 -4.26 16.34 -0.18
N ASN A 215 -3.44 15.28 -0.03
CA ASN A 215 -2.58 14.78 -1.10
C ASN A 215 -3.40 14.22 -2.28
N LEU A 216 -3.08 14.65 -3.50
CA LEU A 216 -3.79 14.19 -4.71
C LEU A 216 -3.62 12.69 -4.98
N GLY A 217 -2.45 12.12 -4.67
CA GLY A 217 -2.20 10.69 -4.79
C GLY A 217 -3.06 9.87 -3.84
N GLN A 218 -3.27 10.33 -2.60
CA GLN A 218 -4.19 9.67 -1.65
C GLN A 218 -5.62 9.68 -2.19
N ARG A 219 -6.06 10.82 -2.74
CA ARG A 219 -7.39 10.95 -3.34
C ARG A 219 -7.57 10.06 -4.56
N GLN A 220 -6.54 9.95 -5.41
CA GLN A 220 -6.56 9.07 -6.56
C GLN A 220 -6.66 7.60 -6.15
N ALA A 221 -5.93 7.19 -5.11
CA ALA A 221 -6.03 5.83 -4.58
C ALA A 221 -7.44 5.50 -4.08
N ILE A 222 -8.11 6.45 -3.42
CA ILE A 222 -9.53 6.29 -3.02
C ILE A 222 -10.41 6.08 -4.24
N LEU A 223 -10.30 6.95 -5.25
CA LEU A 223 -11.13 6.86 -6.45
C LEU A 223 -10.90 5.53 -7.18
N HIS A 224 -9.65 5.08 -7.28
CA HIS A 224 -9.30 3.79 -7.87
C HIS A 224 -9.93 2.63 -7.10
N ASP A 225 -9.62 2.49 -5.81
CA ASP A 225 -10.10 1.35 -5.00
C ASP A 225 -11.63 1.24 -5.00
N VAL A 226 -12.33 2.38 -4.90
CA VAL A 226 -13.81 2.40 -4.91
C VAL A 226 -14.35 2.01 -6.28
N SER A 227 -13.80 2.58 -7.35
CA SER A 227 -14.25 2.29 -8.72
C SER A 227 -13.96 0.84 -9.13
N THR A 228 -12.85 0.27 -8.68
CA THR A 228 -12.50 -1.13 -8.94
C THR A 228 -13.37 -2.08 -8.11
N ALA A 229 -13.64 -1.76 -6.84
CA ALA A 229 -14.38 -2.67 -5.96
C ALA A 229 -15.90 -2.69 -6.22
N LEU A 230 -16.48 -1.56 -6.60
CA LEU A 230 -17.93 -1.41 -6.84
C LEU A 230 -18.29 -1.42 -8.34
N GLY A 231 -17.29 -1.54 -9.21
CA GLY A 231 -17.43 -1.29 -10.65
C GLY A 231 -17.57 0.19 -10.95
N ILE A 232 -17.52 0.54 -12.24
CA ILE A 232 -17.66 1.93 -12.71
C ILE A 232 -18.66 2.03 -13.86
N PHE A 233 -19.53 3.03 -13.79
CA PHE A 233 -20.42 3.48 -14.85
C PHE A 233 -19.74 4.60 -15.63
N ARG A 234 -18.74 4.22 -16.43
CA ARG A 234 -17.97 5.12 -17.31
C ARG A 234 -17.45 4.33 -18.50
N ASP A 235 -17.34 5.02 -19.64
CA ASP A 235 -16.53 4.57 -20.77
C ASP A 235 -15.46 5.63 -21.12
N SER A 236 -14.40 5.20 -21.82
CA SER A 236 -13.27 5.99 -22.31
C SER A 236 -13.66 7.29 -23.02
N GLY A 237 -14.85 7.34 -23.65
CA GLY A 237 -15.39 8.50 -24.36
C GLY A 237 -16.32 9.44 -23.56
N THR A 238 -16.44 9.27 -22.23
CA THR A 238 -17.42 10.02 -21.41
C THR A 238 -16.77 10.86 -20.30
N PRO A 239 -16.18 12.04 -20.60
CA PRO A 239 -15.52 12.88 -19.60
C PRO A 239 -16.43 13.32 -18.44
N ALA A 240 -17.71 13.52 -18.71
CA ALA A 240 -18.72 13.91 -17.72
C ALA A 240 -18.96 12.84 -16.63
N LEU A 241 -18.62 11.58 -16.91
CA LEU A 241 -18.85 10.43 -16.02
C LEU A 241 -17.54 10.01 -15.32
N THR A 242 -16.74 10.99 -14.90
CA THR A 242 -15.44 10.74 -14.27
C THR A 242 -15.56 10.86 -12.75
N PRO A 243 -15.17 9.84 -11.97
CA PRO A 243 -15.05 9.97 -10.52
C PRO A 243 -14.05 11.07 -10.15
N LEU A 244 -14.39 11.87 -9.14
CA LEU A 244 -13.55 13.00 -8.72
C LEU A 244 -13.54 13.15 -7.20
N ALA A 245 -12.41 13.65 -6.71
CA ALA A 245 -12.19 13.94 -5.31
C ALA A 245 -11.74 15.40 -5.14
N LYS A 246 -12.55 16.21 -4.47
CA LYS A 246 -12.29 17.64 -4.25
C LYS A 246 -12.20 17.94 -2.77
N ARG A 247 -11.42 18.96 -2.41
CA ARG A 247 -11.22 19.38 -1.02
C ARG A 247 -11.92 20.70 -0.79
N ASP A 248 -12.63 20.80 0.31
CA ASP A 248 -13.11 22.07 0.82
C ASP A 248 -11.93 22.94 1.26
N LEU A 249 -11.88 24.18 0.80
CA LEU A 249 -10.78 25.10 1.13
C LEU A 249 -10.89 25.67 2.54
N ASN A 250 -12.08 25.65 3.15
CA ASN A 250 -12.33 26.25 4.46
C ASN A 250 -11.95 25.30 5.59
N ASP A 251 -12.39 24.05 5.53
CA ASP A 251 -12.22 23.08 6.63
C ASP A 251 -11.32 21.88 6.28
N GLY A 252 -10.99 21.69 5.00
CA GLY A 252 -10.11 20.62 4.53
C GLY A 252 -10.76 19.25 4.43
N ARG A 253 -12.09 19.13 4.58
CA ARG A 253 -12.83 17.91 4.24
C ARG A 253 -12.68 17.58 2.76
N VAL A 254 -12.76 16.30 2.42
CA VAL A 254 -12.67 15.85 1.03
C VAL A 254 -14.01 15.22 0.60
N GLY A 255 -14.61 15.79 -0.44
CA GLY A 255 -15.75 15.22 -1.14
C GLY A 255 -15.29 14.25 -2.20
N ILE A 256 -15.79 13.02 -2.13
CA ILE A 256 -15.57 11.94 -3.09
C ILE A 256 -16.85 11.76 -3.86
N PHE A 257 -16.77 11.83 -5.18
CA PHE A 257 -17.84 11.52 -6.10
C PHE A 257 -17.42 10.33 -6.96
N VAL A 258 -18.24 9.29 -6.96
CA VAL A 258 -18.03 8.07 -7.75
C VAL A 258 -19.32 7.68 -8.47
N LEU A 259 -19.19 6.89 -9.52
CA LEU A 259 -20.29 6.40 -10.33
C LEU A 259 -20.24 4.86 -10.36
N PRO A 260 -20.57 4.16 -9.26
CA PRO A 260 -20.41 2.72 -9.20
C PRO A 260 -21.56 1.95 -9.86
N GLN A 261 -21.31 0.69 -10.22
CA GLN A 261 -22.37 -0.23 -10.66
C GLN A 261 -23.12 -0.84 -9.47
N ASP A 262 -22.38 -1.25 -8.43
CA ASP A 262 -22.92 -1.65 -7.13
C ASP A 262 -23.10 -0.40 -6.25
N LYS A 263 -24.36 -0.02 -5.99
CA LYS A 263 -24.71 1.18 -5.20
C LYS A 263 -24.92 0.91 -3.71
N ASN A 264 -24.41 -0.21 -3.19
CA ASN A 264 -24.49 -0.51 -1.77
C ASN A 264 -23.63 0.48 -0.95
N ILE A 265 -24.30 1.33 -0.16
CA ILE A 265 -23.67 2.39 0.64
C ILE A 265 -22.69 1.81 1.67
N ASP A 266 -23.11 0.79 2.42
CA ASP A 266 -22.29 0.18 3.47
C ASP A 266 -21.01 -0.43 2.89
N ARG A 267 -21.14 -1.11 1.74
CA ARG A 267 -20.00 -1.66 1.01
C ARG A 267 -19.06 -0.57 0.51
N ALA A 268 -19.60 0.54 0.00
CA ALA A 268 -18.80 1.67 -0.44
C ALA A 268 -18.02 2.30 0.72
N ILE A 269 -18.68 2.50 1.87
CA ILE A 269 -18.03 3.00 3.09
C ILE A 269 -16.96 2.02 3.54
N GLU A 270 -17.21 0.71 3.53
CA GLU A 270 -16.22 -0.31 3.89
C GLU A 270 -15.00 -0.27 2.97
N VAL A 271 -15.20 -0.13 1.66
CA VAL A 271 -14.10 -0.03 0.69
C VAL A 271 -13.26 1.21 0.96
N ILE A 272 -13.90 2.40 1.05
CA ILE A 272 -13.23 3.68 1.35
C ILE A 272 -12.47 3.59 2.68
N SER A 273 -13.12 3.06 3.72
CA SER A 273 -12.56 2.88 5.06
C SER A 273 -11.28 2.05 5.05
N ASN A 274 -11.21 1.05 4.19
CA ASN A 274 -10.09 0.15 4.11
C ASN A 274 -8.95 0.66 3.21
N VAL A 275 -9.14 1.70 2.39
CA VAL A 275 -8.09 2.22 1.50
C VAL A 275 -6.81 2.51 2.31
N PRO A 276 -5.63 2.06 1.85
CA PRO A 276 -4.39 2.30 2.57
C PRO A 276 -4.05 3.80 2.59
N THR A 277 -3.53 4.26 3.72
CA THR A 277 -2.90 5.57 3.79
C THR A 277 -1.51 5.47 3.16
N LEU A 278 -1.28 6.17 2.06
CA LEU A 278 -0.04 6.07 1.30
C LEU A 278 1.11 6.71 2.09
N GLU A 279 2.21 5.99 2.28
CA GLU A 279 3.38 6.47 3.03
C GLU A 279 3.90 7.82 2.51
N ASN A 280 3.92 7.99 1.18
CA ASN A 280 4.34 9.23 0.52
C ASN A 280 3.32 10.38 0.63
N ALA A 281 2.09 10.08 1.06
CA ALA A 281 1.05 11.06 1.33
C ALA A 281 0.96 11.47 2.80
N ILE A 282 1.51 10.67 3.72
CA ILE A 282 1.53 10.98 5.15
C ILE A 282 2.27 12.30 5.37
N ARG A 283 1.59 13.24 6.04
CA ARG A 283 2.14 14.52 6.47
C ARG A 283 1.90 14.65 7.96
N MET A 284 2.95 14.96 8.71
CA MET A 284 2.89 15.21 10.16
C MET A 284 3.35 16.64 10.51
N PRO A 285 2.64 17.71 10.08
CA PRO A 285 3.01 19.08 10.45
C PRO A 285 3.09 19.33 11.96
N THR A 286 2.26 18.68 12.77
CA THR A 286 2.21 18.91 14.22
C THR A 286 3.51 18.51 14.94
N GLU A 287 4.28 17.57 14.39
CA GLU A 287 5.61 17.20 14.91
C GLU A 287 6.64 18.34 14.82
N ARG A 288 6.45 19.29 13.90
CA ARG A 288 7.31 20.48 13.78
C ARG A 288 7.00 21.50 14.87
N GLU A 289 5.72 21.74 15.15
CA GLU A 289 5.29 22.66 16.21
C GLU A 289 5.72 22.17 17.61
N GLY A 290 5.72 20.85 17.85
CA GLY A 290 6.24 20.26 19.08
C GLY A 290 7.75 20.45 19.27
N LYS A 291 8.52 20.50 18.17
CA LYS A 291 9.98 20.76 18.21
C LYS A 291 10.30 22.24 18.39
N GLU A 292 9.51 23.15 17.84
CA GLU A 292 9.71 24.60 18.01
C GLU A 292 9.41 25.06 19.45
N LYS A 293 8.42 24.46 20.13
CA LYS A 293 8.15 24.75 21.55
C LYS A 293 9.24 24.22 22.52
N GLY A 294 10.14 23.37 22.04
CA GLY A 294 11.27 22.83 22.81
C GLY A 294 12.61 23.52 22.54
N MET A 295 12.68 24.51 21.64
CA MET A 295 13.87 25.32 21.44
C MET A 295 13.83 26.52 22.40
N PRO A 296 14.86 26.72 23.27
CA PRO A 296 15.00 28.00 23.95
C PRO A 296 15.18 29.06 22.88
N THR A 297 14.32 30.07 22.89
CA THR A 297 14.51 31.32 22.14
C THR A 297 15.91 31.84 22.42
N LYS A 298 16.75 31.88 21.38
CA LYS A 298 18.03 32.59 21.41
C LYS A 298 17.80 34.09 21.40
#